data_AF-A0A3N0WK41-F1
#
_entry.id   AF-A0A3N0WK41-F1
#
_cell.length_a   1.000
_cell.length_b   1.000
_cell.length_c   1.000
_cell.angle_alpha   90.00
_cell.angle_beta   90.00
_cell.angle_gamma   90.00
#
_symmetry.space_group_name_H-M   'P 1'
#
loop_
_entity.id
_entity.type
_entity.pdbx_description
1 polymer ?
#
loop_
_entity_poly.entity_id
_entity_poly.type
_entity_poly.pdbx_seq_one_letter_code
_entity_poly.pdbx_strand_id
1 'polypeptide(L)'
;MYKDDPKFTMMFESKIFNINGDRLKEGDEPLRYYSLTNMSEYHMSRHLAASAQNMYSAAGITPTVINSICDQMIQAVNDKKIVDVAVLANNLKYRTKYPVDEHATLRMAMIYSIVEREDPDKCENHWTEWKLKRILDEPEAYSFFLPIGLELTPAYSEYLQEVSLNSLNQRKTMLESMQPSTSEQK
;
A
#
# COMPACT_ATOMS: atom_id res chain seq x y z
N MET A 1 -17.38 1.17 19.81
CA MET A 1 -17.23 2.64 19.90
C MET A 1 -17.62 3.35 18.60
N TYR A 2 -17.49 2.72 17.42
CA TYR A 2 -17.83 3.34 16.12
C TYR A 2 -19.24 3.05 15.58
N LYS A 3 -19.88 1.96 16.03
CA LYS A 3 -21.18 1.48 15.51
C LYS A 3 -22.29 2.54 15.53
N ASP A 4 -22.25 3.47 16.48
CA ASP A 4 -23.27 4.51 16.67
C ASP A 4 -22.71 5.93 16.46
N ASP A 5 -21.48 6.07 15.97
CA ASP A 5 -20.86 7.37 15.71
C ASP A 5 -21.10 7.78 14.24
N PRO A 6 -21.80 8.90 13.98
CA PRO A 6 -22.15 9.34 12.62
C PRO A 6 -20.94 9.69 11.75
N LYS A 7 -19.76 9.87 12.34
CA LYS A 7 -18.51 10.07 11.59
C LYS A 7 -18.05 8.82 10.85
N PHE A 8 -18.49 7.65 11.30
CA PHE A 8 -18.05 6.37 10.78
C PHE A 8 -19.17 5.65 10.04
N THR A 9 -18.82 5.08 8.89
CA THR A 9 -19.69 4.20 8.10
C THR A 9 -19.16 2.78 8.21
N MET A 10 -20.00 1.83 8.63
CA MET A 10 -19.64 0.41 8.62
C MET A 10 -19.58 -0.06 7.16
N MET A 11 -18.42 -0.60 6.78
CA MET A 11 -18.16 -1.08 5.42
C MET A 11 -18.36 -2.59 5.30
N PHE A 12 -17.89 -3.34 6.30
CA PHE A 12 -17.89 -4.80 6.26
C PHE A 12 -18.04 -5.38 7.67
N GLU A 13 -18.83 -6.45 7.78
CA GLU A 13 -18.96 -7.26 8.98
C GLU A 13 -18.46 -8.68 8.67
N SER A 14 -17.44 -9.12 9.42
CA SER A 14 -16.85 -10.44 9.25
C SER A 14 -17.81 -11.54 9.67
N LYS A 15 -17.88 -12.61 8.87
CA LYS A 15 -18.62 -13.83 9.21
C LYS A 15 -17.73 -14.88 9.85
N ILE A 16 -16.43 -14.63 9.89
CA ILE A 16 -15.41 -15.59 10.31
C ILE A 16 -14.75 -15.19 11.62
N PHE A 17 -14.58 -13.89 11.88
CA PHE A 17 -13.81 -13.39 13.01
C PHE A 17 -14.67 -12.55 13.95
N ASN A 18 -14.43 -12.71 15.25
CA ASN A 18 -14.98 -11.83 16.28
C ASN A 18 -14.14 -10.55 16.44
N ILE A 19 -14.61 -9.60 17.25
CA ILE A 19 -13.95 -8.30 17.51
C ILE A 19 -12.48 -8.40 17.99
N ASN A 20 -12.06 -9.55 18.53
CA ASN A 20 -10.68 -9.80 18.96
C ASN A 20 -9.81 -10.42 17.86
N GLY A 21 -10.40 -10.77 16.71
CA GLY A 21 -9.75 -11.43 15.58
C GLY A 21 -9.56 -12.94 15.77
N ASP A 22 -10.31 -13.53 16.69
CA ASP A 22 -10.43 -14.98 16.86
C ASP A 22 -11.61 -15.51 16.02
N ARG A 23 -11.68 -16.83 15.79
CA ARG A 23 -12.81 -17.44 15.06
C ARG A 23 -14.13 -17.14 15.78
N LEU A 24 -15.10 -16.65 15.02
CA LEU A 24 -16.44 -16.28 15.48
C LEU A 24 -17.18 -17.51 16.01
N LYS A 25 -17.73 -17.37 17.23
CA LYS A 25 -18.60 -18.36 17.86
C LYS A 25 -20.00 -17.81 18.06
N GLU A 26 -20.95 -18.69 18.32
CA GLU A 26 -22.32 -18.29 18.62
C GLU A 26 -22.36 -17.39 19.88
N GLY A 27 -22.94 -16.20 19.74
CA GLY A 27 -23.00 -15.18 20.81
C GLY A 27 -21.83 -14.19 20.83
N ASP A 28 -20.77 -14.41 20.04
CA ASP A 28 -19.67 -13.45 19.90
C ASP A 28 -20.08 -12.25 19.03
N GLU A 29 -19.53 -11.08 19.33
CA GLU A 29 -19.65 -9.92 18.45
C GLU A 29 -18.70 -10.04 17.24
N PRO A 30 -19.20 -9.89 16.00
CA PRO A 30 -18.38 -9.98 14.80
C PRO A 30 -17.44 -8.80 14.67
N LEU A 31 -16.28 -9.03 14.03
CA LEU A 31 -15.34 -7.98 13.65
C LEU A 31 -15.99 -7.09 12.58
N ARG A 32 -15.98 -5.78 12.79
CA ARG A 32 -16.49 -4.83 11.79
C ARG A 32 -15.40 -3.86 11.37
N TYR A 33 -15.45 -3.51 10.09
CA TYR A 33 -14.57 -2.54 9.47
C TYR A 33 -15.39 -1.30 9.17
N TYR A 34 -14.84 -0.15 9.53
CA TYR A 34 -15.45 1.16 9.35
C TYR A 34 -14.54 2.06 8.51
N SER A 35 -15.12 3.06 7.87
CA SER A 35 -14.41 4.19 7.27
C SER A 35 -14.97 5.49 7.81
N LEU A 36 -14.19 6.57 7.73
CA LEU A 36 -14.74 7.91 7.94
C LEU A 36 -15.63 8.30 6.76
N THR A 37 -16.80 8.87 7.07
CA THR A 37 -17.76 9.37 6.07
C THR A 37 -17.14 10.49 5.22
N ASN A 38 -16.19 11.24 5.78
CA ASN A 38 -15.46 12.30 5.09
C ASN A 38 -13.96 12.00 5.06
N MET A 39 -13.42 11.85 3.85
CA MET A 39 -12.00 11.53 3.62
C MET A 39 -11.02 12.59 4.12
N SER A 40 -11.43 13.86 4.28
CA SER A 40 -10.54 14.91 4.79
C SER A 40 -10.35 14.86 6.31
N GLU A 41 -11.15 14.04 7.01
CA GLU A 41 -11.10 13.90 8.46
C GLU A 41 -10.13 12.81 8.92
N TYR A 42 -9.53 12.06 7.99
CA TYR A 42 -8.49 11.10 8.36
C TYR A 42 -7.29 11.83 8.95
N HIS A 43 -6.75 11.26 10.03
CA HIS A 43 -5.53 11.79 10.62
C HIS A 43 -4.34 11.72 9.64
N MET A 44 -3.46 12.71 9.72
CA MET A 44 -2.29 12.86 8.85
C MET A 44 -1.43 11.59 8.77
N SER A 45 -1.32 10.82 9.85
CA SER A 45 -0.57 9.56 9.85
C SER A 45 -1.10 8.53 8.84
N ARG A 46 -2.41 8.50 8.59
CA ARG A 46 -3.02 7.60 7.59
C ARG A 46 -2.72 8.09 6.18
N HIS A 47 -2.77 9.40 5.94
CA HIS A 47 -2.34 9.98 4.66
C HIS A 47 -0.86 9.73 4.37
N LEU A 48 0.02 9.85 5.38
CA LEU A 48 1.44 9.54 5.24
C LEU A 48 1.66 8.04 4.97
N ALA A 49 0.96 7.16 5.68
CA ALA A 49 1.04 5.71 5.46
C ALA A 49 0.52 5.33 4.06
N ALA A 50 -0.60 5.90 3.62
CA ALA A 50 -1.15 5.70 2.29
C ALA A 50 -0.23 6.23 1.20
N SER A 51 0.38 7.41 1.39
CA SER A 51 1.38 7.94 0.47
C SER A 51 2.57 6.99 0.35
N ALA A 52 3.13 6.53 1.47
CA ALA A 52 4.21 5.54 1.47
C ALA A 52 3.80 4.24 0.74
N GLN A 53 2.61 3.72 1.03
CA GLN A 53 2.08 2.52 0.37
C GLN A 53 1.88 2.72 -1.13
N ASN A 54 1.40 3.88 -1.57
CA ASN A 54 1.22 4.18 -2.99
C ASN A 54 2.57 4.24 -3.72
N MET A 55 3.61 4.75 -3.06
CA MET A 55 4.98 4.75 -3.61
C MET A 55 5.55 3.34 -3.72
N TYR A 56 5.20 2.43 -2.80
CA TYR A 56 5.53 1.00 -2.90
C TYR A 56 4.74 0.28 -3.99
N SER A 57 3.43 0.52 -4.09
CA SER A 57 2.58 -0.01 -5.17
C SER A 57 3.04 0.46 -6.55
N ALA A 58 3.45 1.73 -6.68
CA ALA A 58 3.97 2.30 -7.92
C ALA A 58 5.30 1.66 -8.36
N ALA A 59 6.06 1.07 -7.42
CA ALA A 59 7.31 0.38 -7.70
C ALA A 59 7.12 -1.01 -8.34
N GLY A 60 5.86 -1.43 -8.52
CA GLY A 60 5.42 -2.69 -9.09
C GLY A 60 6.37 -3.39 -10.08
N ILE A 61 6.74 -4.63 -9.76
CA ILE A 61 7.46 -5.53 -10.67
C ILE A 61 6.52 -6.13 -11.73
N THR A 62 6.86 -5.94 -13.00
CA THR A 62 6.38 -6.74 -14.14
C THR A 62 7.58 -7.25 -14.96
N PRO A 63 7.44 -8.30 -15.79
CA PRO A 63 8.52 -8.75 -16.68
C PRO A 63 9.08 -7.63 -17.57
N THR A 64 8.21 -6.73 -18.05
CA THR A 64 8.59 -5.55 -18.84
C THR A 64 9.47 -4.58 -18.03
N VAL A 65 9.11 -4.31 -16.78
CA VAL A 65 9.88 -3.44 -15.88
C VAL A 65 11.23 -4.09 -15.52
N ILE A 66 11.24 -5.40 -15.25
CA ILE A 66 12.49 -6.15 -15.01
C ILE A 66 13.42 -6.03 -16.23
N ASN A 67 12.92 -6.32 -17.44
CA ASN A 67 13.72 -6.25 -18.65
C ASN A 67 14.25 -4.82 -18.88
N SER A 68 13.43 -3.79 -18.69
CA SER A 68 13.86 -2.39 -18.84
C SER A 68 14.93 -1.97 -17.82
N ILE A 69 14.85 -2.43 -16.57
CA ILE A 69 15.89 -2.16 -15.56
C ILE A 69 17.19 -2.88 -15.95
N CYS A 70 17.10 -4.14 -16.40
CA CYS A 70 18.25 -4.89 -16.89
C CYS A 70 18.89 -4.20 -18.11
N ASP A 71 18.10 -3.74 -19.08
CA ASP A 71 18.58 -3.01 -20.26
C ASP A 71 19.29 -1.71 -19.86
N GLN A 72 18.73 -0.96 -18.90
CA GLN A 72 19.37 0.25 -18.38
C GLN A 72 20.65 -0.04 -17.59
N MET A 73 20.71 -1.15 -16.86
CA MET A 73 21.95 -1.61 -16.21
C MET A 73 23.01 -1.97 -17.24
N ILE A 74 22.64 -2.69 -18.30
CA ILE A 74 23.55 -3.02 -19.41
C ILE A 74 24.07 -1.75 -20.07
N GLN A 75 23.19 -0.78 -20.34
CA GLN A 75 23.59 0.50 -20.90
C GLN A 75 24.50 1.30 -19.95
N ALA A 76 24.21 1.34 -18.66
CA ALA A 76 25.04 2.02 -17.67
C ALA A 76 26.44 1.37 -17.53
N VAL A 77 26.54 0.04 -17.68
CA VAL A 77 27.82 -0.65 -17.77
C VAL A 77 28.59 -0.22 -19.03
N ASN A 78 27.92 -0.18 -20.18
CA ASN A 78 28.53 0.25 -21.44
C ASN A 78 29.01 1.71 -21.38
N ASP A 79 28.25 2.57 -20.70
CA ASP A 79 28.57 3.99 -20.46
C ASP A 79 29.63 4.21 -19.35
N LYS A 80 30.12 3.15 -18.70
CA LYS A 80 31.03 3.19 -17.54
C LYS A 80 30.46 3.94 -16.32
N LYS A 81 29.14 3.98 -16.16
CA LYS A 81 28.43 4.61 -15.04
C LYS A 81 28.09 3.59 -13.95
N ILE A 82 29.11 3.08 -13.27
CA ILE A 82 28.97 2.00 -12.27
C ILE A 82 28.08 2.40 -11.07
N VAL A 83 28.03 3.70 -10.72
CA VAL A 83 27.13 4.21 -9.67
C VAL A 83 25.66 3.99 -10.04
N ASP A 84 25.30 4.23 -11.31
CA ASP A 84 23.94 4.04 -11.82
C ASP A 84 23.55 2.56 -11.81
N VAL A 85 24.50 1.67 -12.11
CA VAL A 85 24.32 0.21 -12.00
C VAL A 85 23.99 -0.20 -10.56
N ALA A 86 24.71 0.35 -9.57
CA ALA A 86 24.46 0.06 -8.16
C ALA A 86 23.08 0.58 -7.70
N VAL A 87 22.65 1.73 -8.18
CA VAL A 87 21.31 2.29 -7.92
C VAL A 87 20.23 1.39 -8.52
N LEU A 88 20.37 1.00 -9.79
CA LEU A 88 19.40 0.14 -10.48
C LEU A 88 19.32 -1.27 -9.87
N ALA A 89 20.46 -1.85 -9.47
CA ALA A 89 20.51 -3.15 -8.79
C ALA A 89 19.86 -3.11 -7.40
N ASN A 90 20.09 -2.05 -6.62
CA ASN A 90 19.37 -1.83 -5.36
C ASN A 90 17.87 -1.67 -5.59
N ASN A 91 17.48 -1.04 -6.69
CA ASN A 91 16.08 -0.89 -7.04
C ASN A 91 15.42 -2.24 -7.38
N LEU A 92 16.09 -3.09 -8.18
CA LEU A 92 15.67 -4.49 -8.39
C LEU A 92 15.52 -5.25 -7.06
N LYS A 93 16.52 -5.20 -6.19
CA LYS A 93 16.52 -5.87 -4.87
C LYS A 93 15.43 -5.36 -3.94
N TYR A 94 15.07 -4.07 -4.03
CA TYR A 94 14.00 -3.50 -3.23
C TYR A 94 12.63 -3.91 -3.78
N ARG A 95 12.50 -3.89 -5.11
CA ARG A 95 11.30 -4.31 -5.83
C ARG A 95 11.00 -5.80 -5.64
N THR A 96 12.00 -6.69 -5.52
CA THR A 96 11.77 -8.12 -5.21
C THR A 96 11.15 -8.37 -3.83
N LYS A 97 11.12 -7.36 -2.97
CA LYS A 97 10.49 -7.45 -1.65
C LYS A 97 9.00 -7.09 -1.68
N TYR A 98 8.53 -6.43 -2.74
CA TYR A 98 7.15 -5.94 -2.90
C TYR A 98 6.73 -6.03 -4.38
N PRO A 99 6.48 -7.24 -4.91
CA PRO A 99 5.97 -7.39 -6.27
C PRO A 99 4.64 -6.64 -6.44
N VAL A 100 4.21 -6.37 -7.68
CA VAL A 100 2.81 -5.97 -7.93
C VAL A 100 1.94 -7.06 -7.32
N ASP A 101 1.27 -6.75 -6.22
CA ASP A 101 0.73 -7.75 -5.31
C ASP A 101 -0.64 -7.27 -4.89
N GLU A 102 -1.65 -8.10 -5.08
CA GLU A 102 -2.99 -7.88 -4.54
C GLU A 102 -2.90 -7.54 -3.04
N HIS A 103 -1.87 -8.03 -2.34
CA HIS A 103 -1.57 -7.62 -0.97
C HIS A 103 -1.26 -6.12 -0.79
N ALA A 104 -0.55 -5.47 -1.72
CA ALA A 104 -0.23 -4.04 -1.62
C ALA A 104 -1.50 -3.18 -1.76
N THR A 105 -2.39 -3.61 -2.66
CA THR A 105 -3.73 -3.06 -2.86
C THR A 105 -4.59 -3.25 -1.61
N LEU A 106 -4.65 -4.47 -1.10
CA LEU A 106 -5.41 -4.79 0.12
C LEU A 106 -4.85 -4.04 1.33
N ARG A 107 -3.53 -3.87 1.43
CA ARG A 107 -2.91 -3.07 2.50
C ARG A 107 -3.36 -1.61 2.44
N MET A 108 -3.53 -1.05 1.25
CA MET A 108 -4.10 0.30 1.10
C MET A 108 -5.51 0.38 1.67
N ALA A 109 -6.37 -0.60 1.35
CA ALA A 109 -7.70 -0.68 1.94
C ALA A 109 -7.64 -0.80 3.48
N MET A 110 -6.67 -1.55 4.01
CA MET A 110 -6.49 -1.71 5.46
C MET A 110 -5.97 -0.44 6.15
N ILE A 111 -5.23 0.44 5.47
CA ILE A 111 -4.78 1.73 6.04
C ILE A 111 -5.97 2.66 6.27
N TYR A 112 -6.94 2.66 5.36
CA TYR A 112 -8.13 3.52 5.45
C TYR A 112 -9.31 2.89 6.20
N SER A 113 -9.32 1.57 6.37
CA SER A 113 -10.33 0.89 7.19
C SER A 113 -9.94 0.93 8.67
N ILE A 114 -10.92 1.02 9.57
CA ILE A 114 -10.74 1.09 11.03
C ILE A 114 -11.54 -0.04 11.67
N VAL A 115 -10.98 -0.68 12.70
CA VAL A 115 -11.68 -1.70 13.52
C VAL A 115 -11.89 -1.18 14.95
N GLU A 116 -12.83 -1.76 15.71
CA GLU A 116 -13.27 -1.22 17.01
C GLU A 116 -12.17 -0.93 18.04
N ARG A 117 -11.05 -1.63 17.96
CA ARG A 117 -9.92 -1.54 18.90
C ARG A 117 -8.78 -0.64 18.43
N GLU A 118 -8.89 -0.11 17.22
CA GLU A 118 -7.89 0.76 16.61
C GLU A 118 -8.19 2.23 16.92
N ASP A 119 -7.16 3.01 17.26
CA ASP A 119 -7.25 4.46 17.41
C ASP A 119 -7.40 5.12 16.03
N PRO A 120 -8.50 5.86 15.74
CA PRO A 120 -8.72 6.46 14.42
C PRO A 120 -7.69 7.55 14.12
N ASP A 121 -7.13 8.19 15.15
CA ASP A 121 -6.18 9.28 15.05
C ASP A 121 -4.74 8.79 14.85
N LYS A 122 -4.50 7.48 14.80
CA LYS A 122 -3.16 6.91 14.57
C LYS A 122 -3.21 5.76 13.57
N CYS A 123 -2.24 5.76 12.66
CA CYS A 123 -2.02 4.62 11.77
C CYS A 123 -0.85 3.79 12.31
N GLU A 124 -1.16 2.77 13.11
CA GLU A 124 -0.14 1.87 13.63
C GLU A 124 0.01 0.65 12.72
N ASN A 125 1.25 0.38 12.30
CA ASN A 125 1.52 -0.70 11.34
C ASN A 125 1.03 -2.08 11.82
N HIS A 126 1.01 -2.32 13.13
CA HIS A 126 0.52 -3.58 13.68
C HIS A 126 -0.96 -3.83 13.36
N TRP A 127 -1.81 -2.79 13.37
CA TRP A 127 -3.23 -2.91 13.01
C TRP A 127 -3.40 -3.17 11.52
N THR A 128 -2.61 -2.49 10.67
CA THR A 128 -2.60 -2.73 9.23
C THR A 128 -2.27 -4.19 8.91
N GLU A 129 -1.21 -4.74 9.50
CA GLU A 129 -0.82 -6.14 9.30
C GLU A 129 -1.82 -7.12 9.91
N TRP A 130 -2.35 -6.80 11.08
CA TRP A 130 -3.34 -7.64 11.75
C TRP A 130 -4.60 -7.76 10.90
N LYS A 131 -5.13 -6.63 10.38
CA LYS A 131 -6.31 -6.58 9.52
C LYS A 131 -6.05 -7.30 8.19
N LEU A 132 -4.90 -7.05 7.55
CA LEU A 132 -4.51 -7.68 6.29
C LEU A 132 -4.53 -9.21 6.40
N LYS A 133 -3.95 -9.77 7.47
CA LYS A 133 -3.98 -11.22 7.69
C LYS A 133 -5.41 -11.79 7.75
N ARG A 134 -6.35 -11.07 8.36
CA ARG A 134 -7.74 -11.55 8.51
C ARG A 134 -8.48 -11.56 7.18
N ILE A 135 -8.33 -10.49 6.39
CA ILE A 135 -9.01 -10.42 5.11
C ILE A 135 -8.44 -11.42 4.09
N LEU A 136 -7.17 -11.81 4.21
CA LEU A 136 -6.58 -12.90 3.42
C LEU A 136 -7.14 -14.27 3.80
N ASP A 137 -7.49 -14.46 5.08
CA ASP A 137 -8.09 -15.69 5.61
C ASP A 137 -9.62 -15.75 5.42
N GLU A 138 -10.26 -14.67 4.94
CA GLU A 138 -11.71 -14.55 4.71
C GLU A 138 -11.98 -14.15 3.25
N PRO A 139 -12.26 -15.12 2.35
CA PRO A 139 -12.42 -14.85 0.91
C PRO A 139 -13.47 -13.78 0.57
N GLU A 140 -14.55 -13.67 1.35
CA GLU A 140 -15.56 -12.63 1.14
C GLU A 140 -15.01 -11.23 1.44
N ALA A 141 -14.26 -11.10 2.54
CA ALA A 141 -13.58 -9.85 2.89
C ALA A 141 -12.51 -9.52 1.84
N TYR A 142 -11.72 -10.51 1.42
CA TYR A 142 -10.73 -10.39 0.35
C TYR A 142 -11.33 -9.73 -0.91
N SER A 143 -12.38 -10.34 -1.45
CA SER A 143 -13.04 -9.86 -2.67
C SER A 143 -13.70 -8.51 -2.49
N PHE A 144 -14.21 -8.20 -1.29
CA PHE A 144 -14.79 -6.90 -0.97
C PHE A 144 -13.75 -5.78 -0.93
N PHE A 145 -12.60 -6.01 -0.28
CA PHE A 145 -11.58 -4.99 -0.07
C PHE A 145 -10.63 -4.78 -1.25
N LEU A 146 -10.50 -5.76 -2.14
CA LEU A 146 -9.67 -5.66 -3.32
C LEU A 146 -10.02 -4.44 -4.21
N PRO A 147 -11.27 -4.25 -4.67
CA PRO A 147 -11.63 -3.09 -5.49
C PRO A 147 -11.45 -1.76 -4.73
N ILE A 148 -11.75 -1.72 -3.43
CA ILE A 148 -11.54 -0.52 -2.59
C ILE A 148 -10.05 -0.15 -2.56
N GLY A 149 -9.17 -1.14 -2.34
CA GLY A 149 -7.74 -0.92 -2.35
C GLY A 149 -7.21 -0.43 -3.70
N LEU A 150 -7.81 -0.88 -4.81
CA LEU A 150 -7.45 -0.43 -6.16
C LEU A 150 -7.81 1.04 -6.36
N GLU A 151 -9.02 1.43 -5.99
CA GLU A 151 -9.48 2.83 -6.07
C GLU A 151 -8.61 3.76 -5.22
N LEU A 152 -8.16 3.29 -4.06
CA LEU A 152 -7.31 4.05 -3.13
C LEU A 152 -5.82 4.01 -3.51
N THR A 153 -5.44 3.34 -4.60
CA THR A 153 -4.05 3.30 -5.09
C THR A 153 -3.94 3.97 -6.46
N PRO A 154 -3.78 5.31 -6.51
CA PRO A 154 -3.73 6.09 -7.76
C PRO A 154 -2.71 5.58 -8.79
N ALA A 155 -1.60 5.02 -8.31
CA ALA A 155 -0.58 4.45 -9.19
C ALA A 155 -1.10 3.28 -10.04
N TYR A 156 -2.01 2.45 -9.52
CA TYR A 156 -2.59 1.33 -10.28
C TYR A 156 -3.63 1.78 -11.30
N SER A 157 -4.40 2.83 -11.00
CA SER A 157 -5.30 3.44 -11.99
C SER A 157 -4.56 4.02 -13.21
N GLU A 158 -3.32 4.49 -13.04
CA GLU A 158 -2.47 4.91 -14.16
C GLU A 158 -1.91 3.74 -14.98
N TYR A 159 -1.59 2.60 -14.37
CA TYR A 159 -1.06 1.42 -15.10
C TYR A 159 -2.12 0.74 -16.01
N LEU A 160 -3.41 1.02 -15.81
CA LEU A 160 -4.49 0.62 -16.72
C LEU A 160 -4.58 1.49 -17.98
N GLN A 161 -3.83 2.61 -18.05
CA GLN A 161 -3.65 3.43 -19.24
C GLN A 161 -2.20 3.35 -19.71
N GLU A 162 -1.94 3.50 -21.01
CA GLU A 162 -0.60 3.35 -21.59
C GLU A 162 0.47 4.16 -20.84
N VAL A 163 1.58 3.51 -20.48
CA VAL A 163 2.69 4.14 -19.75
C VAL A 163 3.39 5.17 -20.64
N SER A 164 3.19 6.45 -20.33
CA SER A 164 3.82 7.57 -21.05
C SER A 164 5.19 7.96 -20.50
N LEU A 165 6.02 8.59 -21.33
CA LEU A 165 7.36 9.09 -20.97
C LEU A 165 7.33 10.09 -19.79
N ASN A 166 6.24 10.85 -19.67
CA ASN A 166 6.04 11.79 -18.56
C ASN A 166 5.87 11.07 -17.22
N SER A 167 5.16 9.93 -17.22
CA SER A 167 4.98 9.09 -16.04
C SER A 167 6.32 8.53 -15.54
N LEU A 168 7.22 8.17 -16.45
CA LEU A 168 8.57 7.70 -16.11
C LEU A 168 9.44 8.80 -15.47
N ASN A 169 9.37 10.03 -15.99
CA ASN A 169 10.15 11.14 -15.46
C ASN A 169 9.71 11.56 -14.05
N GLN A 170 8.39 11.59 -13.80
CA GLN A 170 7.87 11.88 -12.45
C GLN A 170 8.29 10.83 -11.42
N ARG A 171 8.31 9.55 -11.82
CA ARG A 171 8.77 8.44 -10.95
C ARG A 171 10.25 8.56 -10.60
N LYS A 172 11.09 9.02 -11.53
CA LYS A 172 12.51 9.30 -11.26
C LYS A 172 12.67 10.37 -10.18
N THR A 173 11.98 11.50 -10.34
CA THR A 173 12.05 12.61 -9.37
C THR A 173 11.52 12.22 -7.99
N MET A 174 10.47 11.40 -7.93
CA MET A 174 9.92 10.91 -6.66
C MET A 174 10.85 9.93 -5.93
N LEU A 175 11.68 9.18 -6.67
CA LEU A 175 12.71 8.34 -6.07
C LEU A 175 13.91 9.14 -5.55
N GLU A 176 14.28 10.22 -6.24
CA GLU A 176 15.36 11.12 -5.81
C GLU A 176 15.01 11.83 -4.48
N SER A 177 13.73 12.17 -4.25
CA SER A 177 13.28 12.80 -3.00
C SER A 177 13.22 11.83 -1.80
N MET A 178 13.24 10.52 -2.05
CA MET A 178 13.28 9.48 -1.01
C MET A 178 14.70 9.13 -0.56
N GLN A 179 15.71 9.60 -1.27
CA GLN A 179 17.08 9.38 -0.86
C GLN A 179 17.39 10.29 0.33
N PRO A 180 18.01 9.77 1.40
CA PRO A 180 18.48 10.61 2.49
C PRO A 180 19.47 11.63 1.91
N SER A 181 19.25 12.91 2.20
CA SER A 181 20.16 13.97 1.85
C SER A 181 21.51 13.67 2.50
N THR A 182 22.51 13.30 1.71
CA THR A 182 23.90 13.29 2.14
C THR A 182 24.31 14.75 2.35
N SER A 183 24.04 15.27 3.53
CA SER A 183 24.68 16.49 4.02
C SER A 183 26.18 16.20 4.06
N GLU A 184 26.90 16.79 3.12
CA GLU A 184 28.36 16.76 3.06
C GLU A 184 28.92 17.18 4.42
N GLN A 185 29.60 16.26 5.10
CA GLN A 185 30.59 16.62 6.10
C GLN A 185 31.77 17.27 5.35
N LYS A 186 31.85 18.59 5.43
CA LYS A 186 33.09 19.35 5.19
C LYS A 186 33.89 19.44 6.48
#